data_AF-A0A0R3SC42-F1
#
_entry.id   AF-A0A0R3SC42-F1
#
_cell.length_a   1.000
_cell.length_b   1.000
_cell.length_c   1.000
_cell.angle_alpha   90.00
_cell.angle_beta   90.00
_cell.angle_gamma   90.00
#
_symmetry.space_group_name_H-M   'P 1'
#
loop_
_entity.id
_entity.type
_entity.pdbx_description
1 polymer ?
#
loop_
_entity_poly.entity_id
_entity_poly.type
_entity_poly.pdbx_seq_one_letter_code
_entity_poly.pdbx_strand_id
1 'polypeptide(L)'
;MVKYGIVFVIFFAIIVSINATCVVQGICGSQRNHVCLPANIGYLKATKKVHKLCPKYPTGSNVCCNDDQIKMLEKGLHEGRRWFGGKCYKLMRDLFCHMHCSPDQDSFLSGVTTDHEKVTSFTVNVTQPEVNNLWNACKDKTFLFVRLVTKVCINRPCDAKEFLRSIGTSRSRGGKSPFQINFNFV
;
A
#
# COMPACT_ATOMS: atom_id res chain seq x y z
N MET A 1 32.50 7.00 62.28
CA MET A 1 32.95 6.99 60.87
C MET A 1 31.87 6.32 60.03
N VAL A 2 31.01 7.11 59.37
CA VAL A 2 29.87 6.62 58.58
C VAL A 2 30.30 6.54 57.12
N LYS A 3 30.33 5.33 56.55
CA LYS A 3 30.65 5.09 55.14
C LYS A 3 29.42 5.41 54.29
N TYR A 4 29.44 6.54 53.58
CA TYR A 4 28.45 6.85 52.56
C TYR A 4 28.75 6.04 51.30
N GLY A 5 27.92 5.03 51.03
CA GLY A 5 27.95 4.28 49.77
C GLY A 5 27.31 5.10 48.65
N ILE A 6 28.08 5.41 47.61
CA ILE A 6 27.61 6.10 46.41
C ILE A 6 26.77 5.10 45.60
N VAL A 7 25.46 5.33 45.52
CA VAL A 7 24.56 4.58 44.64
C VAL A 7 24.62 5.19 43.24
N PHE A 8 25.25 4.49 42.29
CA PHE A 8 25.25 4.86 40.87
C PHE A 8 23.89 4.50 40.26
N VAL A 9 23.02 5.49 40.10
CA VAL A 9 21.76 5.34 39.36
C VAL A 9 22.07 5.47 37.87
N ILE A 10 22.16 4.35 37.16
CA ILE A 10 22.29 4.31 35.70
C ILE A 10 20.93 4.67 35.10
N PHE A 11 20.79 5.92 34.65
CA PHE A 11 19.67 6.34 33.81
C PHE A 11 19.85 5.74 32.41
N PHE A 12 19.20 4.61 32.13
CA PHE A 12 18.97 4.18 30.75
C PHE A 12 17.99 5.17 30.10
N ALA A 13 18.53 6.13 29.35
CA ALA A 13 17.71 6.90 28.42
C ALA A 13 17.16 5.91 27.38
N ILE A 14 15.87 5.58 27.50
CA ILE A 14 15.15 4.85 26.47
C ILE A 14 15.06 5.80 25.27
N ILE A 15 16.00 5.68 24.33
CA ILE A 15 15.86 6.30 23.02
C ILE A 15 14.75 5.52 22.32
N VAL A 16 13.51 5.99 22.47
CA VAL A 16 12.42 5.56 21.60
C VAL A 16 12.75 6.13 20.23
N SER A 17 13.41 5.35 19.39
CA SER A 17 13.53 5.67 17.97
C SER A 17 12.13 5.65 17.37
N ILE A 18 11.48 6.81 17.31
CA ILE A 18 10.27 7.01 16.51
C ILE A 18 10.74 7.15 15.06
N ASN A 19 11.37 6.10 14.52
CA ASN A 19 11.71 6.08 13.10
C ASN A 19 10.38 5.91 12.38
N ALA A 20 9.96 6.99 11.73
CA ALA A 20 8.88 6.90 10.77
C ALA A 20 9.44 6.29 9.49
N THR A 21 8.79 5.22 9.06
CA THR A 21 9.28 4.29 8.04
C THR A 21 8.44 4.37 6.76
N CYS A 22 7.84 5.54 6.54
CA CYS A 22 7.08 5.83 5.34
C CYS A 22 8.03 5.86 4.14
N VAL A 23 7.74 5.04 3.14
CA VAL A 23 8.52 4.93 1.90
C VAL A 23 7.93 5.82 0.81
N VAL A 24 6.60 6.01 0.82
CA VAL A 24 5.87 6.83 -0.15
C VAL A 24 4.74 7.60 0.53
N GLN A 25 4.67 8.92 0.34
CA GLN A 25 3.71 9.80 1.01
C GLN A 25 3.37 11.03 0.15
N GLY A 26 2.11 11.46 0.17
CA GLY A 26 1.61 12.57 -0.63
C GLY A 26 1.27 12.24 -2.10
N ILE A 27 0.79 13.24 -2.83
CA ILE A 27 0.49 13.16 -4.28
C ILE A 27 1.25 14.27 -5.01
N CYS A 28 1.86 13.94 -6.14
CA CYS A 28 2.64 14.86 -6.98
C CYS A 28 2.43 14.59 -8.47
N GLY A 29 3.01 15.48 -9.28
CA GLY A 29 2.84 15.52 -10.72
C GLY A 29 1.59 16.29 -11.15
N SER A 30 1.62 16.79 -12.38
CA SER A 30 0.55 17.62 -12.97
C SER A 30 -0.81 16.92 -13.03
N GLN A 31 -0.83 15.60 -13.14
CA GLN A 31 -2.06 14.80 -13.20
C GLN A 31 -2.57 14.29 -11.84
N ARG A 32 -1.86 14.59 -10.72
CA ARG A 32 -2.23 14.17 -9.35
C ARG A 32 -2.62 12.69 -9.22
N ASN A 33 -1.93 11.84 -9.97
CA ASN A 33 -2.16 10.39 -10.07
C ASN A 33 -0.92 9.58 -9.69
N HIS A 34 0.11 10.22 -9.14
CA HIS A 34 1.32 9.57 -8.66
C HIS A 34 1.52 9.88 -7.18
N VAL A 35 2.11 8.92 -6.47
CA VAL A 35 2.58 9.11 -5.11
C VAL A 35 3.97 9.71 -5.14
N CYS A 36 4.34 10.45 -4.10
CA CYS A 36 5.67 11.04 -3.99
C CYS A 36 6.61 10.18 -3.15
N LEU A 37 7.89 10.32 -3.46
CA LEU A 37 8.92 10.04 -2.46
C LEU A 37 8.69 11.02 -1.30
N PRO A 38 8.67 10.57 -0.04
CA PRO A 38 8.32 11.42 1.08
C PRO A 38 9.35 12.54 1.22
N ALA A 39 8.88 13.78 1.08
CA ALA A 39 9.66 14.96 1.49
C ALA A 39 9.75 15.08 3.03
N ASN A 40 8.77 14.51 3.75
CA ASN A 40 8.68 14.47 5.20
C ASN A 40 8.58 13.02 5.67
N ILE A 41 9.56 12.60 6.47
CA ILE A 41 9.75 11.19 6.88
C ILE A 41 8.69 10.77 7.93
N GLY A 42 8.01 11.73 8.57
CA GLY A 42 7.11 11.51 9.70
C GLY A 42 5.71 10.96 9.37
N TYR A 43 5.12 10.27 10.35
CA TYR A 43 3.74 9.81 10.28
C TYR A 43 2.73 10.96 10.22
N LEU A 44 1.66 10.74 9.47
CA LEU A 44 0.43 11.52 9.55
C LEU A 44 -0.56 10.85 10.51
N LYS A 45 -1.58 11.62 10.92
CA LYS A 45 -2.71 11.09 11.67
C LYS A 45 -3.83 10.72 10.71
N ALA A 46 -4.32 9.49 10.81
CA ALA A 46 -5.42 9.00 10.00
C ALA A 46 -6.66 9.89 10.22
N THR A 47 -7.20 10.44 9.15
CA THR A 47 -8.42 11.22 9.21
C THR A 47 -9.65 10.30 9.22
N LYS A 48 -10.85 10.89 9.38
CA LYS A 48 -12.11 10.17 9.13
C LYS A 48 -12.19 9.62 7.70
N LYS A 49 -11.57 10.32 6.74
CA LYS A 49 -11.55 9.91 5.34
C LYS A 49 -10.67 8.69 5.13
N VAL A 50 -9.47 8.68 5.72
CA VAL A 50 -8.58 7.50 5.74
C VAL A 50 -9.32 6.31 6.33
N HIS A 51 -9.92 6.46 7.51
CA HIS A 51 -10.63 5.37 8.19
C HIS A 51 -11.82 4.83 7.37
N LYS A 52 -12.59 5.71 6.73
CA LYS A 52 -13.75 5.32 5.90
C LYS A 52 -13.35 4.39 4.76
N LEU A 53 -12.25 4.68 4.06
CA LEU A 53 -11.79 3.84 2.95
C LEU A 53 -10.96 2.65 3.45
N CYS A 54 -10.15 2.85 4.50
CA CYS A 54 -9.22 1.87 5.03
C CYS A 54 -9.52 1.59 6.52
N PRO A 55 -10.54 0.77 6.84
CA PRO A 55 -11.01 0.58 8.21
C PRO A 55 -9.97 0.04 9.20
N LYS A 56 -8.90 -0.60 8.72
CA LYS A 56 -7.77 -1.07 9.53
C LYS A 56 -6.96 0.07 10.18
N TYR A 57 -7.14 1.30 9.73
CA TYR A 57 -6.47 2.49 10.27
C TYR A 57 -7.53 3.41 10.92
N PRO A 58 -7.74 3.30 12.25
CA PRO A 58 -8.68 4.15 12.99
C PRO A 58 -8.31 5.63 12.93
N THR A 59 -9.30 6.52 13.02
CA THR A 59 -9.02 7.97 13.09
C THR A 59 -8.08 8.28 14.26
N GLY A 60 -7.01 9.05 13.99
CA GLY A 60 -5.97 9.38 14.96
C GLY A 60 -4.80 8.40 15.02
N SER A 61 -4.85 7.23 14.35
CA SER A 61 -3.69 6.34 14.26
C SER A 61 -2.59 6.92 13.37
N ASN A 62 -1.35 6.47 13.56
CA ASN A 62 -0.26 6.82 12.65
C ASN A 62 -0.45 6.13 11.29
N VAL A 63 -0.26 6.87 10.20
CA VAL A 63 -0.32 6.38 8.82
C VAL A 63 0.68 7.12 7.93
N CYS A 64 1.05 6.51 6.81
CA CYS A 64 1.89 7.12 5.78
C CYS A 64 1.09 7.78 4.63
N CYS A 65 -0.24 7.72 4.67
CA CYS A 65 -1.10 8.30 3.64
C CYS A 65 -1.77 9.59 4.09
N ASN A 66 -1.90 10.56 3.18
CA ASN A 66 -2.75 11.73 3.36
C ASN A 66 -4.10 11.59 2.65
N ASP A 67 -4.99 12.55 2.87
CA ASP A 67 -6.35 12.54 2.31
C ASP A 67 -6.38 12.57 0.77
N ASP A 68 -5.38 13.16 0.12
CA ASP A 68 -5.30 13.22 -1.34
C ASP A 68 -4.85 11.88 -1.94
N GLN A 69 -3.92 11.17 -1.28
CA GLN A 69 -3.59 9.79 -1.64
C GLN A 69 -4.81 8.87 -1.48
N ILE A 70 -5.57 9.03 -0.41
CA ILE A 70 -6.80 8.28 -0.21
C ILE A 70 -7.84 8.59 -1.28
N LYS A 71 -7.99 9.85 -1.72
CA LYS A 71 -8.86 10.21 -2.87
C LYS A 71 -8.43 9.49 -4.14
N MET A 72 -7.12 9.48 -4.43
CA MET A 72 -6.58 8.79 -5.61
C MET A 72 -6.88 7.29 -5.54
N LEU A 73 -6.65 6.67 -4.37
CA LEU A 73 -6.94 5.26 -4.16
C LEU A 73 -8.44 4.95 -4.31
N GLU A 74 -9.31 5.75 -3.71
CA GLU A 74 -10.77 5.61 -3.82
C GLU A 74 -11.22 5.64 -5.28
N LYS A 75 -10.68 6.58 -6.08
CA LYS A 75 -10.96 6.69 -7.51
C LYS A 75 -10.52 5.43 -8.27
N GLY A 76 -9.30 4.94 -8.05
CA GLY A 76 -8.82 3.72 -8.70
C GLY A 76 -9.65 2.48 -8.35
N LEU A 77 -10.01 2.32 -7.07
CA LEU A 77 -10.89 1.24 -6.62
C LEU A 77 -12.30 1.37 -7.21
N HIS A 78 -12.81 2.59 -7.35
CA HIS A 78 -14.12 2.85 -7.95
C HIS A 78 -14.15 2.48 -9.44
N GLU A 79 -13.11 2.80 -10.21
CA GLU A 79 -12.99 2.41 -11.62
C GLU A 79 -13.07 0.88 -11.81
N GLY A 80 -12.51 0.11 -10.87
CA GLY A 80 -12.57 -1.36 -10.87
C GLY A 80 -13.84 -1.96 -10.24
N ARG A 81 -14.63 -1.19 -9.50
CA ARG A 81 -15.68 -1.70 -8.58
C ARG A 81 -16.73 -2.59 -9.24
N ARG A 82 -17.06 -2.33 -10.51
CA ARG A 82 -18.02 -3.16 -11.26
C ARG A 82 -17.56 -4.61 -11.42
N TRP A 83 -16.25 -4.82 -11.39
CA TRP A 83 -15.63 -6.14 -11.58
C TRP A 83 -15.27 -6.81 -10.25
N PHE A 84 -14.87 -6.01 -9.26
CA PHE A 84 -14.49 -6.48 -7.94
C PHE A 84 -15.68 -6.36 -6.99
N GLY A 85 -16.36 -7.47 -6.71
CA GLY A 85 -17.47 -7.55 -5.75
C GLY A 85 -17.14 -8.31 -4.48
N GLY A 86 -17.84 -8.03 -3.39
CA GLY A 86 -17.78 -8.78 -2.12
C GLY A 86 -16.37 -8.88 -1.53
N LYS A 87 -15.95 -10.10 -1.17
CA LYS A 87 -14.63 -10.38 -0.57
C LYS A 87 -13.46 -9.95 -1.45
N CYS A 88 -13.58 -10.04 -2.78
CA CYS A 88 -12.53 -9.61 -3.71
C CYS A 88 -12.27 -8.11 -3.58
N TYR A 89 -13.32 -7.29 -3.58
CA TYR A 89 -13.20 -5.84 -3.39
C TYR A 89 -12.55 -5.50 -2.05
N LYS A 90 -13.00 -6.16 -0.97
CA LYS A 90 -12.46 -5.95 0.38
C LYS A 90 -10.96 -6.21 0.41
N LEU A 91 -10.50 -7.35 -0.11
CA LEU A 91 -9.08 -7.72 -0.09
C LEU A 91 -8.24 -6.84 -1.02
N MET A 92 -8.73 -6.48 -2.21
CA MET A 92 -8.07 -5.52 -3.11
C MET A 92 -7.88 -4.16 -2.41
N ARG A 93 -8.95 -3.64 -1.79
CA ARG A 93 -8.91 -2.39 -1.03
C ARG A 93 -7.94 -2.49 0.14
N ASP A 94 -8.00 -3.56 0.91
CA ASP A 94 -7.13 -3.74 2.08
C ASP A 94 -5.65 -3.86 1.66
N LEU A 95 -5.34 -4.51 0.54
CA LEU A 95 -3.99 -4.57 -0.04
C LEU A 95 -3.47 -3.17 -0.40
N PHE A 96 -4.24 -2.39 -1.16
CA PHE A 96 -3.82 -1.03 -1.53
C PHE A 96 -3.77 -0.08 -0.33
N CYS A 97 -4.70 -0.20 0.62
CA CYS A 97 -4.65 0.54 1.87
C CYS A 97 -3.38 0.21 2.66
N HIS A 98 -2.98 -1.05 2.70
CA HIS A 98 -1.72 -1.44 3.35
C HIS A 98 -0.53 -0.80 2.65
N MET A 99 -0.43 -0.91 1.33
CA MET A 99 0.66 -0.30 0.56
C MET A 99 0.76 1.22 0.75
N HIS A 100 -0.34 1.94 0.89
CA HIS A 100 -0.30 3.41 0.98
C HIS A 100 -0.28 3.96 2.41
N CYS A 101 -0.91 3.29 3.36
CA CYS A 101 -1.18 3.86 4.68
C CYS A 101 -0.41 3.19 5.81
N SER A 102 0.17 2.00 5.61
CA SER A 102 0.84 1.30 6.71
C SER A 102 1.99 2.15 7.28
N PRO A 103 2.12 2.26 8.61
CA PRO A 103 3.24 2.98 9.20
C PRO A 103 4.58 2.27 8.94
N ASP A 104 4.57 0.95 8.78
CA ASP A 104 5.71 0.06 8.56
C ASP A 104 5.99 -0.24 7.08
N GLN A 105 5.77 0.74 6.20
CA GLN A 105 5.95 0.57 4.74
C GLN A 105 7.32 0.02 4.35
N ASP A 106 8.40 0.44 5.01
CA ASP A 106 9.77 0.00 4.73
C ASP A 106 10.01 -1.51 4.91
N SER A 107 9.19 -2.18 5.73
CA SER A 107 9.30 -3.61 5.98
C SER A 107 8.87 -4.46 4.78
N PHE A 108 8.06 -3.91 3.87
CA PHE A 108 7.53 -4.63 2.71
C PHE A 108 7.60 -3.86 1.38
N LEU A 109 7.87 -2.56 1.39
CA LEU A 109 8.12 -1.74 0.19
C LEU A 109 9.60 -1.47 0.00
N SER A 110 10.07 -1.63 -1.23
CA SER A 110 11.46 -1.36 -1.61
C SER A 110 11.58 -0.99 -3.10
N GLY A 111 12.80 -0.73 -3.58
CA GLY A 111 13.06 -0.55 -5.01
C GLY A 111 12.31 0.63 -5.64
N VAL A 112 12.12 1.71 -4.88
CA VAL A 112 11.40 2.91 -5.37
C VAL A 112 12.22 3.56 -6.48
N THR A 113 11.62 3.72 -7.65
CA THR A 113 12.17 4.52 -8.75
C THR A 113 11.35 5.78 -8.90
N THR A 114 12.01 6.90 -9.18
CA THR A 114 11.34 8.20 -9.35
C THR A 114 11.70 8.86 -10.68
N ASP A 115 10.83 9.76 -11.10
CA ASP A 115 11.08 10.80 -12.09
C ASP A 115 10.84 12.13 -11.36
N HIS A 116 11.92 12.81 -10.99
CA HIS A 116 11.90 13.87 -9.98
C HIS A 116 11.34 13.34 -8.64
N GLU A 117 10.31 13.99 -8.08
CA GLU A 117 9.63 13.54 -6.85
C GLU A 117 8.55 12.47 -7.12
N LYS A 118 8.22 12.22 -8.39
CA LYS A 118 7.13 11.36 -8.81
C LYS A 118 7.57 9.90 -8.79
N VAL A 119 6.96 9.08 -7.95
CA VAL A 119 7.25 7.63 -7.94
C VAL A 119 6.74 7.00 -9.24
N THR A 120 7.65 6.41 -10.01
CA THR A 120 7.36 5.71 -11.27
C THR A 120 7.26 4.21 -11.08
N SER A 121 7.95 3.67 -10.06
CA SER A 121 7.77 2.29 -9.64
C SER A 121 8.15 2.07 -8.18
N PHE A 122 7.63 0.99 -7.59
CA PHE A 122 8.18 0.37 -6.39
C PHE A 122 7.91 -1.14 -6.39
N THR A 123 8.58 -1.85 -5.48
CA THR A 123 8.41 -3.29 -5.23
C THR A 123 7.70 -3.51 -3.91
N VAL A 124 6.78 -4.47 -3.88
CA VAL A 124 5.98 -4.88 -2.72
C VAL A 124 6.24 -6.36 -2.46
N ASN A 125 6.68 -6.71 -1.25
CA ASN A 125 6.70 -8.09 -0.80
C ASN A 125 5.28 -8.53 -0.43
N VAL A 126 4.84 -9.65 -1.00
CA VAL A 126 3.54 -10.27 -0.71
C VAL A 126 3.74 -11.74 -0.39
N THR A 127 3.11 -12.20 0.68
CA THR A 127 3.24 -13.59 1.14
C THR A 127 2.33 -14.52 0.33
N GLN A 128 2.72 -15.79 0.21
CA GLN A 128 1.87 -16.79 -0.46
C GLN A 128 0.43 -16.89 0.10
N PRO A 129 0.18 -16.81 1.43
CA PRO A 129 -1.18 -16.75 1.98
C PRO A 129 -1.99 -15.53 1.50
N GLU A 130 -1.39 -14.35 1.43
CA GLU A 130 -2.07 -13.13 0.93
C GLU A 130 -2.46 -13.27 -0.54
N VAL A 131 -1.52 -13.75 -1.36
CA VAL A 131 -1.71 -14.03 -2.78
C VAL A 131 -2.87 -15.01 -2.98
N ASN A 132 -2.86 -16.13 -2.26
CA ASN A 132 -3.90 -17.15 -2.36
C ASN A 132 -5.26 -16.65 -1.88
N ASN A 133 -5.29 -15.89 -0.78
CA ASN A 133 -6.53 -15.32 -0.26
C ASN A 133 -7.17 -14.35 -1.24
N LEU A 134 -6.37 -13.47 -1.84
CA LEU A 134 -6.86 -12.54 -2.85
C LEU A 134 -7.32 -13.27 -4.11
N TRP A 135 -6.50 -14.17 -4.63
CA TRP A 135 -6.81 -14.95 -5.83
C TRP A 135 -8.11 -15.74 -5.69
N ASN A 136 -8.28 -16.49 -4.60
CA ASN A 136 -9.48 -17.30 -4.36
C ASN A 136 -10.73 -16.44 -4.19
N ALA A 137 -10.61 -15.21 -3.70
CA ALA A 137 -11.74 -14.29 -3.63
C ALA A 137 -12.17 -13.74 -5.01
N CYS A 138 -11.26 -13.72 -5.99
CA CYS A 138 -11.41 -12.99 -7.25
C CYS A 138 -11.54 -13.88 -8.50
N LYS A 139 -10.90 -15.04 -8.56
CA LYS A 139 -10.71 -15.84 -9.79
C LYS A 139 -12.00 -16.25 -10.52
N ASP A 140 -13.08 -16.43 -9.76
CA ASP A 140 -14.39 -16.87 -10.27
C ASP A 140 -15.40 -15.72 -10.40
N LYS A 141 -14.96 -14.47 -10.17
CA LYS A 141 -15.84 -13.30 -10.34
C LYS A 141 -16.18 -13.09 -11.81
N THR A 142 -17.45 -12.82 -12.06
CA THR A 142 -17.99 -12.49 -13.38
C THR A 142 -18.84 -11.23 -13.30
N PHE A 143 -18.86 -10.46 -14.39
CA PHE A 143 -19.78 -9.34 -14.58
C PHE A 143 -20.30 -9.41 -16.02
N LEU A 144 -21.63 -9.43 -16.19
CA LEU A 144 -22.27 -9.63 -17.50
C LEU A 144 -21.67 -10.81 -18.28
N PHE A 145 -21.55 -11.96 -17.62
CA PHE A 145 -20.95 -13.21 -18.17
C PHE A 145 -19.47 -13.15 -18.53
N VAL A 146 -18.80 -12.01 -18.37
CA VAL A 146 -17.37 -11.88 -18.58
C VAL A 146 -16.62 -12.15 -17.28
N ARG A 147 -15.64 -13.06 -17.31
CA ARG A 147 -14.77 -13.34 -16.16
C ARG A 147 -13.85 -12.16 -15.86
N LEU A 148 -13.74 -11.79 -14.59
CA LEU A 148 -12.83 -10.75 -14.07
C LEU A 148 -11.40 -10.97 -14.56
N VAL A 149 -10.92 -12.21 -14.41
CA VAL A 149 -9.57 -12.63 -14.82
C VAL A 149 -9.32 -12.43 -16.32
N THR A 150 -10.37 -12.41 -17.15
CA THR A 150 -10.24 -12.12 -18.58
C THR A 150 -9.97 -10.64 -18.83
N LYS A 151 -10.49 -9.76 -17.98
CA LYS A 151 -10.33 -8.29 -18.10
C LYS A 151 -9.11 -7.74 -17.39
N VAL A 152 -8.68 -8.38 -16.31
CA VAL A 152 -7.55 -7.92 -15.50
C VAL A 152 -6.23 -8.45 -16.01
N CYS A 153 -6.10 -9.75 -16.29
CA CYS A 153 -4.82 -10.33 -16.66
C CYS A 153 -4.35 -9.91 -18.04
N ILE A 154 -3.11 -9.47 -18.11
CA ILE A 154 -2.42 -9.07 -19.35
C ILE A 154 -1.95 -10.32 -20.09
N ASN A 155 -1.26 -11.23 -19.39
CA ASN A 155 -0.76 -12.46 -20.00
C ASN A 155 -1.67 -13.66 -19.69
N ARG A 156 -1.48 -14.72 -20.49
CA ARG A 156 -2.11 -16.02 -20.29
C ARG A 156 -1.05 -17.10 -20.08
N PRO A 157 -1.32 -18.12 -19.24
CA PRO A 157 -2.51 -18.30 -18.41
C PRO A 157 -2.60 -17.28 -17.26
N CYS A 158 -3.82 -16.95 -16.82
CA CYS A 158 -4.04 -16.03 -15.70
C CYS A 158 -4.12 -16.82 -14.41
N ASP A 159 -2.98 -16.95 -13.73
CA ASP A 159 -2.86 -17.55 -12.40
C ASP A 159 -2.83 -16.48 -11.30
N ALA A 160 -2.64 -16.90 -10.05
CA ALA A 160 -2.60 -16.00 -8.90
C ALA A 160 -1.48 -14.94 -9.01
N LYS A 161 -0.29 -15.32 -9.49
CA LYS A 161 0.85 -14.41 -9.62
C LYS A 161 0.63 -13.44 -10.78
N GLU A 162 0.14 -13.92 -11.91
CA GLU A 162 -0.18 -13.08 -13.06
C GLU A 162 -1.32 -12.10 -12.78
N PHE A 163 -2.31 -12.51 -11.97
CA PHE A 163 -3.36 -11.61 -11.51
C PHE A 163 -2.79 -10.44 -10.69
N LEU A 164 -1.91 -10.71 -9.72
CA LEU A 164 -1.25 -9.64 -8.95
C LEU A 164 -0.34 -8.79 -9.84
N ARG A 165 0.48 -9.39 -10.70
CA ARG A 165 1.32 -8.64 -11.64
C ARG A 165 0.49 -7.68 -12.48
N SER A 166 -0.62 -8.16 -13.04
CA SER A 166 -1.48 -7.37 -13.93
C SER A 166 -2.17 -6.19 -13.25
N ILE A 167 -2.60 -6.32 -11.99
CA ILE A 167 -3.16 -5.18 -11.23
C ILE A 167 -2.09 -4.12 -10.91
N GLY A 168 -0.82 -4.53 -10.81
CA GLY A 168 0.32 -3.64 -10.56
C GLY A 168 0.95 -3.03 -11.81
N THR A 169 0.71 -3.61 -12.99
CA THR A 169 1.30 -3.13 -14.24
C THR A 169 0.81 -1.73 -14.59
N SER A 170 1.74 -0.83 -14.89
CA SER A 170 1.46 0.55 -15.26
C SER A 170 0.71 0.64 -16.60
N ARG A 171 0.03 1.77 -16.83
CA ARG A 171 -0.58 2.07 -18.15
C ARG A 171 0.43 2.04 -19.30
N SER A 172 1.65 2.54 -19.08
CA SER A 172 2.73 2.53 -20.08
C SER A 172 3.20 1.12 -20.44
N ARG A 173 2.88 0.10 -19.62
CA ARG A 173 3.21 -1.31 -19.85
C ARG A 173 1.97 -2.17 -20.15
N GLY A 174 0.87 -1.54 -20.57
CA GLY A 174 -0.36 -2.24 -20.97
C GLY A 174 -1.34 -2.56 -19.84
N GLY A 175 -1.02 -2.21 -18.59
CA GLY A 175 -1.91 -2.40 -17.45
C GLY A 175 -2.83 -1.20 -17.19
N LYS A 176 -3.36 -1.13 -15.96
CA LYS A 176 -4.27 -0.07 -15.51
C LYS A 176 -3.76 0.72 -14.31
N SER A 177 -2.67 0.27 -13.68
CA SER A 177 -2.07 0.97 -12.55
C SER A 177 -1.54 2.35 -12.98
N PRO A 178 -1.68 3.41 -12.15
CA PRO A 178 -1.14 4.73 -12.46
C PRO A 178 0.39 4.72 -12.64
N PHE A 179 1.10 3.91 -11.87
CA PHE A 179 2.55 3.69 -11.93
C PHE A 179 2.85 2.20 -11.69
N GLN A 180 4.08 1.77 -11.91
CA GLN A 180 4.42 0.35 -11.86
C GLN A 180 4.54 -0.17 -10.41
N ILE A 181 3.80 -1.21 -10.07
CA ILE A 181 3.93 -1.93 -8.81
C ILE A 181 4.47 -3.32 -9.11
N ASN A 182 5.67 -3.62 -8.63
CA ASN A 182 6.29 -4.93 -8.79
C ASN A 182 5.96 -5.79 -7.56
N PHE A 183 5.21 -6.87 -7.75
CA PHE A 183 4.97 -7.81 -6.66
C PHE A 183 6.10 -8.84 -6.59
N ASN A 184 6.81 -8.85 -5.46
CA ASN A 184 7.77 -9.89 -5.10
C ASN A 184 7.07 -10.90 -4.18
N PHE A 185 7.09 -12.17 -4.58
CA PHE A 185 6.35 -13.24 -3.89
C PHE A 185 7.30 -13.95 -2.92
N VAL A 186 7.07 -13.76 -1.62
CA VAL A 186 7.92 -14.28 -0.52
C VAL A 186 7.24 -15.38 0.29
#